data_AF-A0A0K2VJF2-F1
#
_entry.id   AF-A0A0K2VJF2-F1
#
_cell.length_a   1.000
_cell.length_b   1.000
_cell.length_c   1.000
_cell.angle_alpha   90.00
_cell.angle_beta   90.00
_cell.angle_gamma   90.00
#
_symmetry.space_group_name_H-M   'P 1'
#
loop_
_entity.id
_entity.type
_entity.pdbx_description
1 polymer ?
#
loop_
_entity_poly.entity_id
_entity_poly.type
_entity_poly.pdbx_seq_one_letter_code
_entity_poly.pdbx_strand_id
1 'polypeptide(L)'
;MEIPKSVYLRIVKQPAHNKQRFRYPCEGRNPEVLYGEDSTKKTRTYPTIEIVGYKGPMTVVASCVEDHAPYRVHPNKLIDRNNASKQSVCSRNVDVNTMTCSFENIGIQCIKRHEIPDSLEERRSIKVDPFNQKFNHTHSSVNPYILRLCFQAFLKRESSYIPLCPVVSNIIADSRAHAIPKIHDISDDWSYTDGGKRIIILTNKVYKDDIEVHFTNESEGRRESWHAKGVSLSVHKQHAISFLTPPYKDEELTHPVTVYIYLYKSGLRQRSEPLKFQFIPPHNTNDTKKKYVYQSIGHS
;
A
#
# COMPACT_ATOMS: atom_id res chain seq x y z
N MET A 1 -37.45 -11.03 -18.27
CA MET A 1 -36.80 -11.82 -17.21
C MET A 1 -35.66 -11.02 -16.61
N GLU A 2 -35.85 -10.56 -15.38
CA GLU A 2 -34.84 -9.89 -14.55
C GLU A 2 -33.66 -10.82 -14.29
N ILE A 3 -32.48 -10.27 -14.01
CA ILE A 3 -31.38 -11.08 -13.48
C ILE A 3 -31.82 -11.56 -12.09
N PRO A 4 -31.74 -12.86 -11.78
CA PRO A 4 -32.04 -13.33 -10.43
C PRO A 4 -31.21 -12.54 -9.42
N LYS A 5 -31.82 -12.07 -8.32
CA LYS A 5 -31.11 -11.35 -7.24
C LYS A 5 -29.93 -12.12 -6.65
N SER A 6 -29.84 -13.42 -6.93
CA SER A 6 -28.72 -14.30 -6.54
C SER A 6 -27.46 -14.14 -7.40
N VAL A 7 -27.50 -13.42 -8.52
CA VAL A 7 -26.31 -13.22 -9.38
C VAL A 7 -25.52 -11.99 -8.92
N TYR A 8 -24.26 -12.18 -8.55
CA TYR A 8 -23.42 -11.08 -8.09
C TYR A 8 -21.95 -11.27 -8.42
N LEU A 9 -21.21 -10.16 -8.36
CA LEU A 9 -19.76 -10.11 -8.53
C LEU A 9 -19.06 -10.34 -7.20
N ARG A 10 -18.06 -11.24 -7.19
CA ARG A 10 -17.16 -11.45 -6.07
C ARG A 10 -15.72 -11.22 -6.50
N ILE A 11 -14.96 -10.44 -5.74
CA ILE A 11 -13.51 -10.34 -5.92
C ILE A 11 -12.89 -11.54 -5.20
N VAL A 12 -12.21 -12.42 -5.95
CA VAL A 12 -11.54 -13.61 -5.40
C VAL A 12 -10.06 -13.38 -5.15
N LYS A 13 -9.44 -12.43 -5.86
CA LYS A 13 -8.08 -11.97 -5.60
C LYS A 13 -8.03 -10.46 -5.67
N GLN A 14 -7.68 -9.81 -4.56
CA GLN A 14 -7.58 -8.35 -4.50
C GLN A 14 -6.29 -7.87 -5.16
N PRO A 15 -6.27 -6.62 -5.70
CA PRO A 15 -5.03 -5.98 -6.13
C PRO A 15 -4.10 -5.72 -4.94
N ALA A 16 -2.79 -5.74 -5.21
CA ALA A 16 -1.80 -5.39 -4.21
C ALA A 16 -1.92 -3.91 -3.81
N HIS A 17 -2.00 -3.65 -2.50
CA HIS A 17 -2.24 -2.31 -1.95
C HIS A 17 -1.15 -1.28 -2.30
N ASN A 18 0.14 -1.61 -2.14
CA ASN A 18 1.23 -0.61 -2.22
C ASN A 18 2.49 -1.17 -2.89
N LYS A 19 2.31 -1.98 -3.95
CA LYS A 19 3.42 -2.63 -4.67
C LYS A 19 3.68 -2.02 -6.04
N GLN A 20 2.75 -1.22 -6.58
CA GLN A 20 2.84 -0.68 -7.93
C GLN A 20 3.15 0.81 -7.92
N ARG A 21 4.13 1.22 -8.73
CA ARG A 21 4.34 2.63 -9.02
C ARG A 21 3.45 3.07 -10.18
N PHE A 22 2.65 4.09 -9.97
CA PHE A 22 1.88 4.73 -11.02
C PHE A 22 2.82 5.59 -11.89
N ARG A 23 2.53 5.67 -13.19
CA ARG A 23 3.42 6.31 -14.17
C ARG A 23 2.72 7.39 -14.94
N TYR A 24 3.41 8.50 -15.19
CA TYR A 24 2.94 9.52 -16.13
C TYR A 24 3.29 9.12 -17.57
N PRO A 25 2.45 9.48 -18.57
CA PRO A 25 2.78 9.27 -19.98
C PRO A 25 4.14 9.86 -20.38
N CYS A 26 4.51 11.02 -19.83
CA CYS A 26 5.77 11.71 -20.14
C CYS A 26 7.03 11.01 -19.61
N GLU A 27 6.90 9.97 -18.78
CA GLU A 27 8.06 9.16 -18.35
C GLU A 27 8.57 8.22 -19.45
N GLY A 28 7.86 8.10 -20.58
CA GLY A 28 8.26 7.26 -21.71
C GLY A 28 8.24 5.76 -21.40
N ARG A 29 7.57 5.35 -20.33
CA ARG A 29 7.46 3.96 -19.87
C ARG A 29 6.00 3.59 -19.64
N ASN A 30 5.61 2.39 -20.05
CA ASN A 30 4.31 1.84 -19.67
C ASN A 30 4.25 1.65 -18.14
N PRO A 31 3.05 1.81 -17.54
CA PRO A 31 2.85 1.46 -16.14
C PRO A 31 3.32 0.04 -15.83
N GLU A 32 3.82 -0.16 -14.61
CA GLU A 32 4.13 -1.49 -14.09
C GLU A 32 2.86 -2.33 -14.00
N VAL A 33 2.98 -3.66 -14.05
CA VAL A 33 1.81 -4.54 -13.93
C VAL A 33 1.24 -4.45 -12.51
N LEU A 34 -0.07 -4.30 -12.41
CA LEU A 34 -0.78 -4.43 -11.15
C LEU A 34 -0.97 -5.92 -10.83
N TYR A 35 -0.29 -6.38 -9.79
CA TYR A 35 -0.39 -7.74 -9.30
C TYR A 35 -1.48 -7.89 -8.22
N GLY A 36 -1.85 -9.13 -7.93
CA GLY A 36 -2.66 -9.49 -6.77
C GLY A 36 -1.91 -9.36 -5.45
N GLU A 37 -2.64 -9.26 -4.34
CA GLU A 37 -2.07 -9.09 -3.00
C GLU A 37 -1.05 -10.18 -2.62
N ASP A 38 -1.40 -11.43 -2.91
CA ASP A 38 -0.60 -12.64 -2.65
C ASP A 38 0.47 -12.92 -3.71
N SER A 39 0.65 -12.02 -4.68
CA SER A 39 1.63 -12.24 -5.74
C SER A 39 3.05 -12.23 -5.18
N THR A 40 3.83 -13.25 -5.56
CA THR A 40 5.25 -13.42 -5.20
C THR A 40 6.13 -13.43 -6.45
N LYS A 41 7.46 -13.48 -6.26
CA LYS A 41 8.40 -13.62 -7.39
C LYS A 41 8.25 -14.95 -8.13
N LYS A 42 7.90 -16.02 -7.41
CA LYS A 42 7.72 -17.38 -7.96
C LYS A 42 6.34 -17.56 -8.58
N THR A 43 5.31 -17.07 -7.91
CA THR A 43 3.91 -17.23 -8.31
C THR A 43 3.27 -15.87 -8.49
N ARG A 44 3.06 -15.49 -9.75
CA ARG A 44 2.39 -14.23 -10.08
C ARG A 44 0.87 -14.43 -10.01
N THR A 45 0.20 -13.55 -9.29
CA THR A 45 -1.27 -13.49 -9.24
C THR A 45 -1.74 -12.10 -9.66
N TYR A 46 -3.00 -11.99 -10.04
CA TYR A 46 -3.58 -10.77 -10.59
C TYR A 46 -4.96 -10.52 -9.99
N PRO A 47 -5.47 -9.27 -10.02
CA PRO A 47 -6.84 -8.97 -9.62
C PRO A 47 -7.80 -9.88 -10.40
N THR A 48 -8.58 -10.66 -9.68
CA THR A 48 -9.45 -11.68 -10.26
C THR A 48 -10.82 -11.58 -9.63
N ILE A 49 -11.85 -11.63 -10.46
CA ILE A 49 -13.25 -11.65 -10.05
C ILE A 49 -13.90 -12.97 -10.47
N GLU A 50 -15.05 -13.24 -9.88
CA GLU A 50 -15.91 -14.38 -10.15
C GLU A 50 -17.37 -13.90 -10.24
N ILE A 51 -18.12 -14.47 -11.18
CA ILE A 51 -19.56 -14.33 -11.27
C ILE A 51 -20.21 -15.48 -10.51
N VAL A 52 -20.92 -15.16 -9.44
CA VAL A 52 -21.63 -16.16 -8.63
C VAL A 52 -23.10 -16.22 -9.06
N GLY A 53 -23.69 -17.42 -9.09
CA GLY A 53 -25.12 -17.62 -9.35
C GLY A 53 -25.52 -17.58 -10.83
N TYR A 54 -24.55 -17.52 -11.76
CA TYR A 54 -24.79 -17.52 -13.20
C TYR A 54 -23.74 -18.38 -13.92
N LYS A 55 -24.11 -19.00 -15.04
CA LYS A 55 -23.19 -19.70 -15.95
C LYS A 55 -23.48 -19.31 -17.40
N GLY A 56 -22.58 -18.54 -18.01
CA GLY A 56 -22.66 -18.15 -19.42
C GLY A 56 -21.74 -16.98 -19.78
N PRO A 57 -21.83 -16.47 -21.02
CA PRO A 57 -20.97 -15.39 -21.49
C PRO A 57 -21.29 -14.05 -20.81
N MET A 58 -20.26 -13.41 -20.26
CA MET A 58 -20.33 -12.06 -19.70
C MET A 58 -19.08 -11.27 -20.04
N THR A 59 -19.21 -9.95 -20.06
CA THR A 59 -18.09 -9.03 -20.18
C THR A 59 -17.96 -8.22 -18.89
N VAL A 60 -16.73 -8.08 -18.39
CA VAL A 60 -16.42 -7.27 -17.22
C VAL A 60 -15.53 -6.11 -17.61
N VAL A 61 -15.91 -4.93 -17.15
CA VAL A 61 -15.16 -3.68 -17.30
C VAL A 61 -14.56 -3.31 -15.95
N ALA A 62 -13.24 -3.14 -15.91
CA ALA A 62 -12.51 -2.60 -14.77
C ALA A 62 -12.18 -1.12 -15.01
N SER A 63 -12.38 -0.32 -13.97
CA SER A 63 -12.21 1.14 -13.99
C SER A 63 -11.59 1.65 -12.68
N CYS A 64 -10.98 2.83 -12.70
CA CYS A 64 -10.49 3.46 -11.47
C CYS A 64 -11.59 4.35 -10.86
N VAL A 65 -11.80 4.23 -9.55
CA VAL A 65 -12.69 5.07 -8.74
C VAL A 65 -11.96 5.59 -7.51
N GLU A 66 -12.49 6.63 -6.88
CA GLU A 66 -11.95 7.18 -5.63
C GLU A 66 -11.89 6.13 -4.50
N ASP A 67 -11.07 6.40 -3.49
CA ASP A 67 -10.79 5.49 -2.38
C ASP A 67 -11.92 5.39 -1.35
N HIS A 68 -12.83 6.36 -1.34
CA HIS A 68 -13.94 6.47 -0.42
C HIS A 68 -15.29 6.63 -1.15
N ALA A 69 -16.38 6.28 -0.47
CA ALA A 69 -17.72 6.55 -0.96
C ALA A 69 -17.91 8.06 -1.17
N PRO A 70 -18.54 8.50 -2.28
CA PRO A 70 -19.42 7.71 -3.14
C PRO A 70 -18.72 7.06 -4.35
N TYR A 71 -17.40 6.84 -4.30
CA TYR A 71 -16.61 6.14 -5.34
C TYR A 71 -16.74 6.81 -6.71
N ARG A 72 -16.55 8.12 -6.74
CA ARG A 72 -16.59 8.91 -7.98
C ARG A 72 -15.51 8.42 -8.96
N VAL A 73 -15.74 8.61 -10.25
CA VAL A 73 -14.81 8.19 -11.30
C VAL A 73 -13.45 8.86 -11.09
N HIS A 74 -12.39 8.05 -11.00
CA HIS A 74 -11.04 8.57 -10.78
C HIS A 74 -10.39 8.96 -12.13
N PRO A 75 -9.66 10.10 -12.19
CA PRO A 75 -9.03 10.58 -13.41
C PRO A 75 -7.91 9.67 -13.93
N ASN A 76 -7.14 9.00 -13.05
CA ASN A 76 -6.11 8.06 -13.50
C ASN A 76 -6.70 6.94 -14.39
N LYS A 77 -5.93 6.56 -15.40
CA LYS A 77 -6.34 5.59 -16.42
C LYS A 77 -5.88 4.18 -16.06
N LEU A 78 -6.73 3.20 -16.34
CA LEU A 78 -6.37 1.78 -16.25
C LEU A 78 -5.94 1.30 -17.63
N ILE A 79 -4.64 1.17 -17.86
CA ILE A 79 -4.06 0.82 -19.14
C ILE A 79 -3.84 -0.68 -19.23
N ASP A 80 -4.37 -1.30 -20.27
CA ASP A 80 -4.02 -2.65 -20.66
C ASP A 80 -2.76 -2.65 -21.53
N ARG A 81 -1.68 -3.25 -21.05
CA ARG A 81 -0.38 -3.27 -21.74
C ARG A 81 -0.41 -4.09 -23.02
N ASN A 82 -1.38 -5.00 -23.17
CA ASN A 82 -1.53 -5.83 -24.36
C ASN A 82 -2.42 -5.15 -25.42
N ASN A 83 -3.12 -4.07 -25.06
CA ASN A 83 -4.04 -3.39 -25.96
C ASN A 83 -3.47 -2.04 -26.40
N ALA A 84 -3.31 -1.87 -27.72
CA ALA A 84 -2.82 -0.64 -28.31
C ALA A 84 -3.79 0.55 -28.14
N SER A 85 -5.07 0.29 -27.82
CA SER A 85 -6.13 1.30 -27.77
C SER A 85 -5.99 2.34 -26.66
N LYS A 86 -5.06 2.17 -25.70
CA LYS A 86 -4.81 3.08 -24.55
C LYS A 86 -6.07 3.59 -23.86
N GLN A 87 -7.16 2.81 -23.89
CA GLN A 87 -8.43 3.19 -23.27
C GLN A 87 -8.23 3.38 -21.76
N SER A 88 -8.99 4.30 -21.17
CA SER A 88 -8.97 4.57 -19.72
C SER A 88 -9.53 3.43 -18.85
N VAL A 89 -10.04 2.35 -19.47
CA VAL A 89 -10.63 1.16 -18.85
C VAL A 89 -10.05 -0.12 -19.44
N CYS A 90 -10.22 -1.22 -18.71
CA CYS A 90 -9.89 -2.55 -19.21
C CYS A 90 -11.15 -3.41 -19.27
N SER A 91 -11.44 -3.99 -20.44
CA SER A 91 -12.56 -4.91 -20.64
C SER A 91 -12.04 -6.33 -20.88
N ARG A 92 -12.72 -7.31 -20.30
CA ARG A 92 -12.40 -8.75 -20.42
C ARG A 92 -13.67 -9.58 -20.50
N ASN A 93 -13.62 -10.70 -21.21
CA ASN A 93 -14.70 -11.68 -21.18
C ASN A 93 -14.46 -12.68 -20.05
N VAL A 94 -15.54 -13.10 -19.39
CA VAL A 94 -15.52 -14.12 -18.34
C VAL A 94 -15.31 -15.50 -18.97
N ASP A 95 -14.45 -16.32 -18.35
CA ASP A 95 -14.29 -17.72 -18.72
C ASP A 95 -15.58 -18.49 -18.38
N VAL A 96 -16.18 -19.15 -19.37
CA VAL A 96 -17.50 -19.80 -19.21
C VAL A 96 -17.43 -21.08 -18.36
N ASN A 97 -16.25 -21.69 -18.25
CA ASN A 97 -16.06 -22.91 -17.48
C ASN A 97 -15.91 -22.62 -15.99
N THR A 98 -15.12 -21.60 -15.64
CA THR A 98 -14.81 -21.25 -14.25
C THR A 98 -15.67 -20.11 -13.70
N MET A 99 -16.36 -19.35 -14.57
CA MET A 99 -17.03 -18.09 -14.22
C MET A 99 -16.09 -17.03 -13.64
N THR A 100 -14.79 -17.11 -13.93
CA THR A 100 -13.79 -16.15 -13.43
C THR A 100 -13.24 -15.26 -14.53
N CYS A 101 -12.74 -14.10 -14.15
CA CYS A 101 -12.03 -13.19 -15.05
C CYS A 101 -10.82 -12.58 -14.32
N SER A 102 -9.63 -12.78 -14.91
CA SER A 102 -8.36 -12.23 -14.41
C SER A 102 -7.98 -11.00 -15.21
N PHE A 103 -7.58 -9.92 -14.52
CA PHE A 103 -7.10 -8.69 -15.14
C PHE A 103 -5.58 -8.69 -15.17
N GLU A 104 -5.01 -9.45 -16.09
CA GLU A 104 -3.57 -9.53 -16.31
C GLU A 104 -3.07 -8.36 -17.16
N ASN A 105 -1.79 -8.01 -16.97
CA ASN A 105 -1.09 -6.99 -17.76
C ASN A 105 -1.72 -5.59 -17.73
N ILE A 106 -2.58 -5.30 -16.75
CA ILE A 106 -3.09 -3.95 -16.51
C ILE A 106 -2.09 -3.14 -15.68
N GLY A 107 -2.12 -1.82 -15.82
CA GLY A 107 -1.41 -0.91 -14.94
C GLY A 107 -2.03 0.47 -14.85
N ILE A 108 -1.63 1.25 -13.85
CA ILE A 108 -2.24 2.55 -13.54
C ILE A 108 -1.38 3.66 -14.11
N GLN A 109 -1.98 4.47 -15.00
CA GLN A 109 -1.37 5.65 -15.55
C GLN A 109 -1.91 6.90 -14.84
N CYS A 110 -1.01 7.62 -14.19
CA CYS A 110 -1.32 8.92 -13.61
C CYS A 110 -1.44 9.98 -14.71
N ILE A 111 -2.35 10.93 -14.50
CA ILE A 111 -2.46 12.11 -15.33
C ILE A 111 -2.10 13.37 -14.55
N LYS A 112 -1.75 14.44 -15.24
CA LYS A 112 -1.47 15.74 -14.63
C LYS A 112 -2.79 16.45 -14.28
N ARG A 113 -2.72 17.40 -13.34
CA ARG A 113 -3.90 18.14 -12.88
C ARG A 113 -4.69 18.82 -14.00
N HIS A 114 -4.01 19.39 -15.00
CA HIS A 114 -4.67 20.05 -16.12
C HIS A 114 -5.36 19.08 -17.09
N GLU A 115 -5.00 17.79 -17.07
CA GLU A 115 -5.59 16.74 -17.93
C GLU A 115 -6.81 16.06 -17.27
N ILE A 116 -7.13 16.41 -16.02
CA ILE A 116 -8.27 15.85 -15.28
C ILE A 116 -9.61 16.03 -16.03
N PRO A 117 -9.95 17.23 -16.54
CA PRO A 117 -11.19 17.42 -17.27
C PRO A 117 -11.30 16.50 -18.50
N ASP A 118 -10.24 16.45 -19.32
CA ASP A 118 -10.21 15.64 -20.54
C ASP A 118 -10.35 14.15 -20.25
N SER A 119 -9.69 13.67 -19.19
CA SER A 119 -9.79 12.26 -18.80
C SER A 119 -11.18 11.90 -18.26
N LEU A 120 -11.85 12.81 -17.55
CA LEU A 120 -13.22 12.59 -17.11
C LEU A 120 -14.22 12.66 -18.27
N GLU A 121 -13.97 13.50 -19.28
CA GLU A 121 -14.78 13.55 -20.50
C GLU A 121 -14.61 12.28 -21.34
N GLU A 122 -13.39 11.74 -21.46
CA GLU A 122 -13.16 10.43 -22.09
C GLU A 122 -14.04 9.36 -21.43
N ARG A 123 -14.04 9.31 -20.09
CA ARG A 123 -14.85 8.38 -19.28
C ARG A 123 -16.36 8.56 -19.51
N ARG A 124 -16.81 9.80 -19.66
CA ARG A 124 -18.20 10.14 -20.00
C ARG A 124 -18.56 9.64 -21.40
N SER A 125 -17.68 9.82 -22.38
CA SER A 125 -17.91 9.42 -23.78
C SER A 125 -18.11 7.90 -23.92
N ILE A 126 -17.36 7.10 -23.15
CA ILE A 126 -17.48 5.64 -23.11
C ILE A 126 -18.58 5.14 -22.15
N LYS A 127 -19.34 6.06 -21.52
CA LYS A 127 -20.43 5.79 -20.58
C LYS A 127 -20.03 4.91 -19.39
N VAL A 128 -18.83 5.10 -18.86
CA VAL A 128 -18.33 4.36 -17.69
C VAL A 128 -18.42 5.26 -16.44
N ASP A 129 -19.53 5.10 -15.72
CA ASP A 129 -19.78 5.72 -14.41
C ASP A 129 -20.42 4.67 -13.49
N PRO A 130 -19.61 3.86 -12.77
CA PRO A 130 -20.12 2.69 -12.05
C PRO A 130 -21.22 2.98 -11.04
N PHE A 131 -21.19 4.16 -10.44
CA PHE A 131 -22.12 4.57 -9.38
C PHE A 131 -23.03 5.73 -9.80
N ASN A 132 -23.10 6.06 -11.09
CA ASN A 132 -23.95 7.11 -11.65
C ASN A 132 -23.80 8.47 -10.94
N GLN A 133 -22.57 8.87 -10.65
CA GLN A 133 -22.21 10.12 -9.97
C GLN A 133 -22.23 11.34 -10.91
N LYS A 134 -22.50 11.15 -12.20
CA LYS A 134 -22.70 12.19 -13.23
C LYS A 134 -21.47 13.08 -13.49
N PHE A 135 -20.28 12.66 -13.06
CA PHE A 135 -19.03 13.41 -13.25
C PHE A 135 -19.07 14.84 -12.67
N ASN A 136 -19.88 15.07 -11.63
CA ASN A 136 -20.07 16.40 -11.03
C ASN A 136 -18.83 16.93 -10.28
N HIS A 137 -17.75 16.14 -10.22
CA HIS A 137 -16.56 16.42 -9.43
C HIS A 137 -15.35 16.88 -10.26
N THR A 138 -15.55 17.31 -11.50
CA THR A 138 -14.46 17.81 -12.38
C THR A 138 -13.59 18.89 -11.73
N HIS A 139 -14.16 19.68 -10.80
CA HIS A 139 -13.46 20.74 -10.07
C HIS A 139 -13.15 20.39 -8.61
N SER A 140 -13.46 19.17 -8.15
CA SER A 140 -13.15 18.72 -6.79
C SER A 140 -11.70 18.26 -6.68
N SER A 141 -11.12 18.37 -5.48
CA SER A 141 -9.84 17.74 -5.17
C SER A 141 -9.98 16.22 -5.18
N VAL A 142 -9.22 15.56 -6.04
CA VAL A 142 -9.08 14.09 -6.09
C VAL A 142 -7.66 13.74 -5.65
N ASN A 143 -7.50 12.69 -4.84
CA ASN A 143 -6.18 12.20 -4.45
C ASN A 143 -5.57 11.38 -5.61
N PRO A 144 -4.54 11.87 -6.33
CA PRO A 144 -4.02 11.18 -7.50
C PRO A 144 -3.20 9.92 -7.16
N TYR A 145 -2.91 9.68 -5.88
CA TYR A 145 -2.01 8.63 -5.41
C TYR A 145 -2.74 7.46 -4.76
N ILE A 146 -4.05 7.55 -4.55
CA ILE A 146 -4.84 6.52 -3.88
C ILE A 146 -6.15 6.35 -4.64
N LEU A 147 -6.47 5.12 -5.05
CA LEU A 147 -7.69 4.79 -5.77
C LEU A 147 -8.16 3.36 -5.46
N ARG A 148 -9.29 2.96 -6.02
CA ARG A 148 -9.74 1.56 -6.07
C ARG A 148 -10.04 1.15 -7.50
N LEU A 149 -9.99 -0.15 -7.79
CA LEU A 149 -10.61 -0.70 -8.98
C LEU A 149 -12.10 -0.91 -8.72
N CYS A 150 -12.94 -0.54 -9.68
CA CYS A 150 -14.33 -0.90 -9.73
C CYS A 150 -14.58 -1.85 -10.90
N PHE A 151 -15.22 -2.98 -10.62
CA PHE A 151 -15.58 -3.99 -11.61
C PHE A 151 -17.08 -3.92 -11.89
N GLN A 152 -17.45 -3.76 -13.15
CA GLN A 152 -18.82 -3.80 -13.64
C GLN A 152 -18.97 -4.98 -14.60
N ALA A 153 -19.89 -5.89 -14.33
CA ALA A 153 -20.18 -7.01 -15.20
C ALA A 153 -21.48 -6.77 -15.96
N PHE A 154 -21.45 -7.13 -17.23
CA PHE A 154 -22.55 -6.94 -18.16
C PHE A 154 -22.94 -8.29 -18.75
N LEU A 155 -24.19 -8.68 -18.52
CA LEU A 155 -24.80 -9.82 -19.18
C LEU A 155 -25.18 -9.41 -20.61
N LYS A 156 -24.60 -10.06 -21.61
CA LYS A 156 -24.97 -9.82 -23.01
C LYS A 156 -26.30 -10.50 -23.32
N ARG A 157 -27.26 -9.72 -23.80
CA ARG A 157 -28.49 -10.21 -24.47
C ARG A 157 -28.46 -9.81 -25.94
N GLU A 158 -29.41 -10.33 -26.71
CA GLU A 158 -29.50 -10.17 -28.17
C GLU A 158 -29.28 -8.72 -28.63
N SER A 159 -29.81 -7.72 -27.92
CA SER A 159 -29.64 -6.30 -28.26
C SER A 159 -29.38 -5.39 -27.06
N SER A 160 -29.08 -5.94 -25.88
CA SER A 160 -28.86 -5.14 -24.67
C SER A 160 -27.83 -5.75 -23.74
N TYR A 161 -27.26 -4.90 -22.89
CA TYR A 161 -26.39 -5.30 -21.80
C TYR A 161 -27.10 -5.01 -20.48
N ILE A 162 -27.23 -6.01 -19.63
CA ILE A 162 -27.80 -5.83 -18.29
C ILE A 162 -26.65 -5.78 -17.28
N PRO A 163 -26.45 -4.65 -16.58
CA PRO A 163 -25.39 -4.54 -15.58
C PRO A 163 -25.74 -5.30 -14.30
N LEU A 164 -24.73 -5.92 -13.68
CA LEU A 164 -24.78 -6.33 -12.28
C LEU A 164 -24.40 -5.16 -11.36
N CYS A 165 -24.67 -5.31 -10.06
CA CYS A 165 -24.16 -4.38 -9.06
C CYS A 165 -22.61 -4.35 -9.12
N PRO A 166 -21.99 -3.16 -9.21
CA PRO A 166 -20.55 -3.02 -9.24
C PRO A 166 -19.92 -3.45 -7.91
N VAL A 167 -18.69 -3.94 -7.95
CA VAL A 167 -17.88 -4.23 -6.76
C VAL A 167 -16.57 -3.44 -6.81
N VAL A 168 -16.17 -2.87 -5.68
CA VAL A 168 -14.92 -2.12 -5.52
C VAL A 168 -13.86 -2.95 -4.81
N SER A 169 -12.62 -2.85 -5.28
CA SER A 169 -11.48 -3.51 -4.66
C SER A 169 -11.05 -2.85 -3.36
N ASN A 170 -10.09 -3.48 -2.68
CA ASN A 170 -9.26 -2.80 -1.69
C ASN A 170 -8.52 -1.60 -2.31
N ILE A 171 -8.07 -0.69 -1.45
CA ILE A 171 -7.31 0.49 -1.85
C ILE A 171 -6.02 0.09 -2.58
N ILE A 172 -5.66 0.86 -3.59
CA ILE A 172 -4.38 0.82 -4.28
C ILE A 172 -3.74 2.19 -4.12
N ALA A 173 -2.57 2.21 -3.50
CA ALA A 173 -1.73 3.38 -3.29
C ALA A 173 -0.48 3.33 -4.19
N ASP A 174 -0.11 4.47 -4.75
CA ASP A 174 1.12 4.64 -5.52
C ASP A 174 2.34 4.38 -4.63
N SER A 175 3.16 3.40 -5.00
CA SER A 175 4.33 3.01 -4.20
C SER A 175 5.42 4.08 -4.14
N ARG A 176 5.43 5.05 -5.06
CA ARG A 176 6.36 6.18 -5.00
C ARG A 176 5.92 7.25 -4.01
N ALA A 177 4.64 7.60 -3.98
CA ALA A 177 4.08 8.59 -3.06
C ALA A 177 3.89 8.02 -1.64
N HIS A 178 3.50 6.75 -1.54
CA HIS A 178 3.18 6.07 -0.29
C HIS A 178 4.14 4.93 0.04
N ALA A 179 5.42 5.03 -0.31
CA ALA A 179 6.41 3.99 -0.04
C ALA A 179 6.32 3.44 1.40
N ILE A 180 6.38 2.10 1.52
CA ILE A 180 6.53 1.42 2.81
C ILE A 180 7.80 1.97 3.47
N PRO A 181 7.76 2.37 4.76
CA PRO A 181 8.93 2.89 5.42
C PRO A 181 10.03 1.83 5.49
N LYS A 182 11.28 2.24 5.31
CA LYS A 182 12.43 1.33 5.31
C LYS A 182 13.58 1.94 6.10
N ILE A 183 14.07 1.18 7.07
CA ILE A 183 15.33 1.48 7.75
C ILE A 183 16.47 1.04 6.83
N HIS A 184 17.32 1.99 6.46
CA HIS A 184 18.55 1.73 5.71
C HIS A 184 19.73 1.49 6.63
N ASP A 185 19.81 2.26 7.72
CA ASP A 185 20.85 2.15 8.72
C ASP A 185 20.39 2.76 10.05
N ILE A 186 21.03 2.36 11.16
CA ILE A 186 20.74 2.84 12.52
C ILE A 186 22.05 3.11 13.25
N SER A 187 22.14 4.25 13.96
CA SER A 187 23.38 4.67 14.64
C SER A 187 23.84 3.67 15.72
N ASP A 188 22.88 3.09 16.42
CA ASP A 188 23.10 2.08 17.45
C ASP A 188 21.88 1.15 17.52
N ASP A 189 22.12 -0.10 17.84
CA ASP A 189 21.12 -1.14 18.04
C ASP A 189 20.94 -1.49 19.52
N TRP A 190 21.29 -0.59 20.43
CA TRP A 190 21.15 -0.82 21.88
C TRP A 190 20.88 0.47 22.67
N SER A 191 20.28 0.34 23.85
CA SER A 191 20.09 1.40 24.85
C SER A 191 20.09 0.83 26.27
N TYR A 192 20.28 1.68 27.29
CA TYR A 192 20.05 1.30 28.68
C TYR A 192 18.55 1.20 28.98
N THR A 193 18.16 0.44 30.02
CA THR A 193 16.74 0.23 30.37
C THR A 193 16.02 1.50 30.80
N ASP A 194 16.73 2.53 31.27
CA ASP A 194 16.18 3.87 31.56
C ASP A 194 15.82 4.66 30.29
N GLY A 195 16.26 4.21 29.12
CA GLY A 195 16.02 4.87 27.85
C GLY A 195 16.82 6.16 27.69
N GLY A 196 16.25 7.15 27.00
CA GLY A 196 16.89 8.47 26.84
C GLY A 196 18.12 8.52 25.91
N LYS A 197 18.66 7.38 25.46
CA LYS A 197 19.72 7.35 24.44
C LYS A 197 19.20 7.91 23.13
N ARG A 198 19.96 8.84 22.54
CA ARG A 198 19.68 9.38 21.21
C ARG A 198 20.06 8.37 20.14
N ILE A 199 19.11 8.08 19.25
CA ILE A 199 19.31 7.20 18.10
C ILE A 199 19.01 7.99 16.83
N ILE A 200 19.78 7.71 15.77
CA ILE A 200 19.54 8.23 14.42
C ILE A 200 19.26 7.06 13.49
N ILE A 201 18.16 7.14 12.76
CA ILE A 201 17.77 6.19 11.72
C ILE A 201 17.89 6.87 10.36
N LEU A 202 18.62 6.25 9.42
CA LEU A 202 18.57 6.60 8.01
C LEU A 202 17.43 5.83 7.34
N THR A 203 16.57 6.53 6.60
CA THR A 203 15.34 5.95 6.04
C THR A 203 15.07 6.44 4.63
N ASN A 204 14.23 5.72 3.89
CA ASN A 204 13.58 6.29 2.71
C ASN A 204 12.65 7.46 3.13
N LYS A 205 12.10 8.16 2.13
CA LYS A 205 11.30 9.38 2.35
C LYS A 205 10.13 9.15 3.32
N VAL A 206 10.14 9.87 4.44
CA VAL A 206 9.08 9.88 5.48
C VAL A 206 8.57 11.30 5.77
N TYR A 207 7.42 11.40 6.42
CA TYR A 207 6.79 12.67 6.78
C TYR A 207 6.57 12.72 8.29
N LYS A 208 6.93 13.85 8.94
CA LYS A 208 6.92 14.01 10.40
C LYS A 208 5.57 13.66 11.04
N ASP A 209 4.47 14.04 10.39
CA ASP A 209 3.12 13.87 10.94
C ASP A 209 2.54 12.47 10.71
N ASP A 210 3.27 11.60 10.00
CA ASP A 210 2.85 10.26 9.59
C ASP A 210 3.97 9.23 9.79
N ILE A 211 4.83 9.42 10.79
CA ILE A 211 5.90 8.45 11.10
C ILE A 211 6.15 8.34 12.60
N GLU A 212 6.26 7.10 13.05
CA GLU A 212 6.56 6.74 14.43
C GLU A 212 7.69 5.71 14.45
N VAL A 213 8.45 5.66 15.55
CA VAL A 213 9.44 4.60 15.82
C VAL A 213 8.88 3.74 16.95
N HIS A 214 8.73 2.44 16.71
CA HIS A 214 8.12 1.50 17.64
C HIS A 214 9.13 0.46 18.10
N PHE A 215 8.96 0.01 19.34
CA PHE A 215 9.71 -1.06 19.98
C PHE A 215 8.74 -2.15 20.44
N THR A 216 9.09 -3.42 20.24
CA THR A 216 8.26 -4.54 20.69
C THR A 216 9.04 -5.78 21.08
N ASN A 217 8.51 -6.57 22.01
CA ASN A 217 9.04 -7.89 22.37
C ASN A 217 8.44 -9.03 21.50
N GLU A 218 7.71 -8.69 20.43
CA GLU A 218 7.01 -9.66 19.58
C GLU A 218 8.00 -10.64 18.93
N SER A 219 8.17 -11.81 19.57
CA SER A 219 8.36 -13.07 18.86
C SER A 219 6.97 -13.62 18.57
N GLU A 220 6.75 -14.04 17.32
CA GLU A 220 5.45 -14.44 16.78
C GLU A 220 4.59 -15.24 17.80
N GLY A 221 3.47 -14.66 18.25
CA GLY A 221 2.35 -15.40 18.85
C GLY A 221 2.13 -15.35 20.37
N ARG A 222 2.87 -14.55 21.16
CA ARG A 222 2.54 -14.39 22.61
C ARG A 222 1.66 -13.17 22.91
N ARG A 223 0.69 -13.39 23.80
CA ARG A 223 -0.42 -12.48 24.14
C ARG A 223 -0.03 -11.26 24.99
N GLU A 224 1.24 -11.14 25.38
CA GLU A 224 1.78 -10.03 26.19
C GLU A 224 3.03 -9.43 25.52
N SER A 225 2.84 -8.82 24.35
CA SER A 225 3.88 -8.03 23.70
C SER A 225 3.96 -6.66 24.37
N TRP A 226 5.08 -6.36 25.03
CA TRP A 226 5.41 -4.97 25.37
C TRP A 226 5.52 -4.15 24.09
N HIS A 227 4.99 -2.93 24.11
CA HIS A 227 5.07 -1.96 23.01
C HIS A 227 5.43 -0.59 23.57
N ALA A 228 6.39 0.08 22.96
CA ALA A 228 6.73 1.46 23.28
C ALA A 228 7.07 2.26 22.04
N LYS A 229 6.95 3.60 22.12
CA LYS A 229 7.30 4.52 21.05
C LYS A 229 8.56 5.32 21.40
N GLY A 230 9.39 5.58 20.39
CA GLY A 230 10.47 6.55 20.51
C GLY A 230 9.94 7.93 20.92
N VAL A 231 10.69 8.61 21.80
CA VAL A 231 10.31 9.91 22.39
C VAL A 231 11.06 11.04 21.68
N SER A 232 10.52 12.25 21.71
CA SER A 232 11.18 13.46 21.14
C SER A 232 11.62 13.28 19.67
N LEU A 233 10.77 12.63 18.88
CA LEU A 233 11.04 12.31 17.48
C LEU A 233 11.15 13.58 16.62
N SER A 234 12.18 13.63 15.79
CA SER A 234 12.44 14.68 14.82
C SER A 234 12.82 14.07 13.47
N VAL A 235 12.35 14.68 12.38
CA VAL A 235 12.63 14.23 11.01
C VAL A 235 13.52 15.24 10.31
N HIS A 236 14.73 14.83 9.91
CA HIS A 236 15.66 15.65 9.16
C HIS A 236 15.48 15.42 7.66
N LYS A 237 14.99 16.46 6.96
CA LYS A 237 14.85 16.50 5.49
C LYS A 237 14.20 15.24 4.89
N GLN A 238 13.26 14.64 5.62
CA GLN A 238 12.50 13.44 5.22
C GLN A 238 13.30 12.14 5.08
N HIS A 239 14.61 12.13 5.35
CA HIS A 239 15.48 10.97 5.07
C HIS A 239 16.25 10.49 6.30
N ALA A 240 16.15 11.20 7.42
CA ALA A 240 16.67 10.72 8.70
C ALA A 240 15.68 11.05 9.82
N ILE A 241 15.67 10.20 10.85
CA ILE A 241 14.87 10.37 12.07
C ILE A 241 15.83 10.39 13.25
N SER A 242 15.76 11.40 14.11
CA SER A 242 16.41 11.38 15.43
C SER A 242 15.34 11.34 16.51
N PHE A 243 15.50 10.43 17.46
CA PHE A 243 14.59 10.23 18.58
C PHE A 243 15.37 9.79 19.83
N LEU A 244 14.70 9.76 20.98
CA LEU A 244 15.21 9.20 22.23
C LEU A 244 14.54 7.85 22.48
N THR A 245 15.32 6.84 22.85
CA THR A 245 14.79 5.50 23.18
C THR A 245 13.80 5.59 24.35
N PRO A 246 12.67 4.88 24.30
CA PRO A 246 11.78 4.79 25.46
C PRO A 246 12.45 4.01 26.59
N PRO A 247 12.01 4.19 27.85
CA PRO A 247 12.38 3.28 28.93
C PRO A 247 11.84 1.88 28.64
N TYR A 248 12.61 0.86 29.01
CA TYR A 248 12.16 -0.52 29.00
C TYR A 248 11.26 -0.79 30.20
N LYS A 249 10.30 -1.72 30.08
CA LYS A 249 9.31 -1.99 31.13
C LYS A 249 9.88 -2.53 32.45
N ASP A 250 11.07 -3.13 32.40
CA ASP A 250 11.70 -3.79 33.53
C ASP A 250 13.01 -3.06 33.86
N GLU A 251 12.98 -2.28 34.93
CA GLU A 251 14.13 -1.50 35.41
C GLU A 251 15.14 -2.36 36.19
N GLU A 252 14.71 -3.52 36.71
CA GLU A 252 15.55 -4.46 37.47
C GLU A 252 16.21 -5.51 36.58
N LEU A 253 16.24 -5.26 35.28
CA LEU A 253 16.84 -6.15 34.29
C LEU A 253 18.28 -6.49 34.68
N THR A 254 18.61 -7.78 34.77
CA THR A 254 19.97 -8.25 35.14
C THR A 254 20.80 -8.68 33.93
N HIS A 255 20.17 -8.88 32.77
CA HIS A 255 20.79 -9.37 31.55
C HIS A 255 20.22 -8.65 30.32
N PRO A 256 21.00 -8.45 29.24
CA PRO A 256 20.50 -7.85 28.01
C PRO A 256 19.24 -8.53 27.46
N VAL A 257 18.25 -7.73 27.06
CA VAL A 257 17.03 -8.22 26.38
C VAL A 257 17.00 -7.73 24.95
N THR A 258 16.82 -8.67 24.02
CA THR A 258 16.57 -8.35 22.61
C THR A 258 15.09 -8.08 22.39
N VAL A 259 14.82 -6.92 21.80
CA VAL A 259 13.51 -6.48 21.31
C VAL A 259 13.63 -6.20 19.81
N TYR A 260 12.54 -5.76 19.20
CA TYR A 260 12.48 -5.34 17.81
C TYR A 260 12.14 -3.87 17.69
N ILE A 261 12.87 -3.16 16.84
CA ILE A 261 12.60 -1.77 16.45
C ILE A 261 12.10 -1.73 15.00
N TYR A 262 11.07 -0.92 14.73
CA TYR A 262 10.58 -0.69 13.37
C TYR A 262 9.99 0.71 13.20
N LEU A 263 9.92 1.17 11.95
CA LEU A 263 9.19 2.38 11.58
C LEU A 263 7.73 2.06 11.32
N TYR A 264 6.81 2.89 11.81
CA TYR A 264 5.37 2.74 11.61
C TYR A 264 4.76 4.01 11.02
N LYS A 265 4.08 3.85 9.88
CA LYS A 265 3.35 4.90 9.16
C LYS A 265 1.87 4.81 9.51
N SER A 266 1.38 5.74 10.33
CA SER A 266 0.06 5.66 10.98
C SER A 266 -1.10 5.78 9.98
N GLY A 267 -0.99 6.65 8.97
CA GLY A 267 -2.03 6.93 7.99
C GLY A 267 -2.40 5.73 7.11
N LEU A 268 -1.45 4.83 6.83
CA LEU A 268 -1.67 3.62 6.03
C LEU A 268 -1.49 2.31 6.82
N ARG A 269 -1.25 2.40 8.14
CA ARG A 269 -0.97 1.26 9.02
C ARG A 269 0.12 0.33 8.47
N GLN A 270 1.18 0.91 7.92
CA GLN A 270 2.31 0.17 7.34
C GLN A 270 3.51 0.21 8.28
N ARG A 271 4.23 -0.91 8.42
CA ARG A 271 5.50 -0.97 9.15
C ARG A 271 6.67 -1.37 8.27
N SER A 272 7.87 -0.95 8.64
CA SER A 272 9.11 -1.46 8.06
C SER A 272 9.35 -2.90 8.50
N GLU A 273 10.30 -3.57 7.85
CA GLU A 273 10.91 -4.77 8.44
C GLU A 273 11.49 -4.42 9.82
N PRO A 274 11.30 -5.27 10.83
CA PRO A 274 11.84 -5.04 12.16
C PRO A 274 13.35 -5.36 12.20
N LEU A 275 14.09 -4.56 12.95
CA LEU A 275 15.49 -4.82 13.30
C LEU A 275 15.60 -5.24 14.76
N LYS A 276 16.60 -6.04 15.10
CA LYS A 276 16.90 -6.35 16.51
C LYS A 276 17.44 -5.10 17.20
N PHE A 277 17.04 -4.91 18.45
CA PHE A 277 17.54 -3.84 19.31
C PHE A 277 17.71 -4.41 20.73
N GLN A 278 18.73 -3.99 21.48
CA GLN A 278 19.01 -4.51 22.81
C GLN A 278 18.80 -3.46 23.90
N PHE A 279 18.01 -3.80 24.91
CA PHE A 279 18.02 -3.07 26.17
C PHE A 279 19.01 -3.75 27.12
N ILE A 280 19.97 -2.99 27.64
CA ILE A 280 20.97 -3.47 28.59
C ILE A 280 20.75 -2.85 29.97
N PRO A 281 21.04 -3.58 31.05
CA PRO A 281 21.00 -3.01 32.40
C PRO A 281 21.91 -1.79 32.52
N PRO A 282 21.53 -0.75 33.29
CA PRO A 282 22.41 0.38 33.57
C PRO A 282 23.68 -0.14 34.25
N HIS A 283 24.83 0.41 33.85
CA HIS A 283 26.09 0.08 34.50
C HIS A 283 26.01 0.56 35.96
N ASN A 284 26.17 -0.34 36.92
CA ASN A 284 26.31 0.02 38.34
C ASN A 284 27.42 1.08 38.45
N THR A 285 27.04 2.32 38.79
CA THR A 285 27.95 3.48 38.89
C THR A 285 28.95 3.39 40.04
N ASN A 286 29.02 2.25 40.73
CA ASN A 286 30.02 1.98 41.76
C ASN A 286 31.33 1.35 41.24
N ASP A 287 31.43 1.02 39.95
CA ASP A 287 32.66 0.46 39.36
C ASP A 287 33.40 1.48 38.48
N THR A 288 33.93 2.51 39.13
CA THR A 288 34.77 3.53 38.51
C THR A 288 36.04 2.94 37.89
N LYS A 289 36.29 3.27 36.62
CA LYS A 289 37.57 3.15 35.87
C LYS A 289 37.95 1.77 35.33
N LYS A 290 37.32 1.34 34.23
CA LYS A 290 38.06 0.64 33.15
C LYS A 290 37.93 1.43 31.85
N LYS A 291 39.08 1.98 31.41
CA LYS A 291 39.27 2.68 30.13
C LYS A 291 38.86 1.73 28.99
N TYR A 292 37.86 2.10 28.20
CA TYR A 292 37.70 1.52 26.86
C TYR A 292 38.76 2.14 25.96
N VAL A 293 39.80 1.36 25.67
CA VAL A 293 40.77 1.66 24.62
C VAL A 293 40.07 1.41 23.29
N TYR A 294 39.84 2.47 22.51
CA TYR A 294 39.49 2.31 21.10
C TYR A 294 40.67 1.64 20.39
N GLN A 295 40.50 0.40 19.94
CA GLN A 295 41.36 -0.17 18.93
C GLN A 295 40.97 0.44 17.59
N SER A 296 41.81 1.35 17.10
CA SER A 296 41.83 1.81 15.73
C SER A 296 42.03 0.61 14.82
N ILE A 297 40.99 0.19 14.09
CA ILE A 297 41.16 -0.75 12.97
C ILE A 297 41.66 0.08 11.80
N GLY A 298 42.94 -0.12 11.46
CA GLY A 298 43.57 0.47 10.29
C GLY A 298 42.92 -0.03 9.01
N HIS A 299 42.62 0.90 8.11
CA HIS A 299 42.46 0.60 6.69
C HIS A 299 43.83 0.72 6.03
N SER A 300 44.29 -0.40 5.48
CA SER A 300 45.20 -0.47 4.35
C SER A 300 44.39 -0.71 3.08
#